data_AF-A0A2V6RYN4-F1
#
_entry.id   AF-A0A2V6RYN4-F1
#
_cell.length_a   1.000
_cell.length_b   1.000
_cell.length_c   1.000
_cell.angle_alpha   90.00
_cell.angle_beta   90.00
_cell.angle_gamma   90.00
#
_symmetry.space_group_name_H-M   'P 1'
#
loop_
_entity.id
_entity.type
_entity.pdbx_description
1 polymer ?
#
loop_
_entity_poly.entity_id
_entity_poly.type
_entity_poly.pdbx_seq_one_letter_code
_entity_poly.pdbx_strand_id
1 'polypeptide(L)'
;MGERADVCLILEGTYPYVTGGVSAWIHQLLRALPEISFALFHIGSTAGTTLTAQYQLPSNVVSLTNLGLHGGDEPDVHGQALQPDDWEAVRTFHDQLQEERTAGFAGLMERIAPAPGGGPSGHDYLYGKPSWDVVRQIYEARASDVSFVDYYWTWRFTHLPMFRLMHATLP
;
A
#
# COMPACT_ATOMS: atom_id res chain seq x y z
N MET A 1 7.26 24.25 1.25
CA MET A 1 6.89 23.80 -0.11
C MET A 1 8.07 22.98 -0.60
N GLY A 2 7.94 21.66 -0.67
CA GLY A 2 9.07 20.77 -0.97
C GLY A 2 9.63 21.00 -2.37
N GLU A 3 10.93 20.77 -2.55
CA GLU A 3 11.56 20.78 -3.87
C GLU A 3 10.94 19.67 -4.72
N ARG A 4 10.49 20.03 -5.93
CA ARG A 4 9.91 19.08 -6.88
C ARG A 4 11.03 18.24 -7.48
N ALA A 5 10.98 16.92 -7.31
CA ALA A 5 11.93 16.00 -7.94
C ALA A 5 11.63 15.81 -9.43
N ASP A 6 12.66 15.55 -10.22
CA ASP A 6 12.55 15.16 -11.63
C ASP A 6 12.11 13.69 -11.77
N VAL A 7 12.60 12.83 -10.87
CA VAL A 7 12.35 11.38 -10.88
C VAL A 7 11.98 10.88 -9.50
N CYS A 8 10.90 10.10 -9.38
CA CYS A 8 10.57 9.36 -8.17
C CYS A 8 10.93 7.87 -8.35
N LEU A 9 11.76 7.34 -7.45
CA LEU A 9 12.11 5.92 -7.40
C LEU A 9 11.27 5.22 -6.33
N ILE A 10 10.48 4.23 -6.74
CA ILE A 10 9.73 3.35 -5.83
C ILE A 10 10.63 2.15 -5.49
N LEU A 11 10.93 1.99 -4.20
CA LEU A 11 12.00 1.11 -3.71
C LEU A 11 11.45 0.15 -2.66
N GLU A 12 11.03 -1.04 -3.09
CA GLU A 12 10.54 -2.07 -2.17
C GLU A 12 11.71 -2.80 -1.50
N GLY A 13 11.87 -2.66 -0.18
CA GLY A 13 12.83 -3.43 0.62
C GLY A 13 14.29 -3.28 0.19
N THR A 14 14.66 -2.19 -0.49
CA THR A 14 15.99 -2.00 -1.09
C THR A 14 16.71 -0.74 -0.56
N TYR A 15 17.07 0.19 -1.44
CA TYR A 15 17.84 1.37 -1.13
C TYR A 15 17.01 2.34 -0.27
N PRO A 16 17.61 3.06 0.70
CA PRO A 16 19.02 3.05 1.10
C PRO A 16 19.35 2.05 2.23
N TYR A 17 18.45 1.14 2.58
CA TYR A 17 18.54 0.36 3.83
C TYR A 17 19.12 -1.04 3.69
N VAL A 18 19.06 -1.62 2.50
CA VAL A 18 19.59 -2.96 2.23
C VAL A 18 20.77 -2.86 1.29
N THR A 19 21.85 -3.57 1.59
CA THR A 19 22.99 -3.71 0.68
C THR A 19 22.70 -4.79 -0.36
N GLY A 20 23.13 -4.58 -1.60
CA GLY A 20 22.89 -5.53 -2.68
C GLY A 20 23.03 -4.90 -4.06
N GLY A 21 22.85 -5.69 -5.11
CA GLY A 21 23.04 -5.24 -6.50
C GLY A 21 22.14 -4.05 -6.87
N VAL A 22 20.85 -4.14 -6.53
CA VAL A 22 19.87 -3.07 -6.82
C VAL A 22 20.24 -1.78 -6.08
N SER A 23 20.50 -1.84 -4.78
CA SER A 23 20.86 -0.67 -3.98
C SER A 23 22.19 -0.06 -4.38
N ALA A 24 23.19 -0.88 -4.72
CA ALA A 24 24.47 -0.41 -5.21
C ALA A 24 24.33 0.30 -6.56
N TRP A 25 23.52 -0.25 -7.47
CA TRP A 25 23.23 0.36 -8.77
C TRP A 25 22.48 1.68 -8.62
N ILE A 26 21.44 1.74 -7.77
CA ILE A 26 20.71 2.98 -7.47
C ILE A 26 21.68 4.03 -6.91
N HIS A 27 22.52 3.67 -5.95
CA HIS A 27 23.48 4.60 -5.38
C HIS A 27 24.51 5.11 -6.41
N GLN A 28 24.90 4.29 -7.38
CA GLN A 28 25.75 4.71 -8.49
C GLN A 28 24.99 5.63 -9.44
N LEU A 29 23.74 5.31 -9.80
CA LEU A 29 22.88 6.13 -10.64
C LEU A 29 22.71 7.53 -10.07
N LEU A 30 22.32 7.63 -8.79
CA LEU A 30 22.13 8.92 -8.11
C LEU A 30 23.40 9.78 -8.13
N ARG A 31 24.58 9.17 -7.95
CA ARG A 31 25.87 9.89 -7.99
C ARG A 31 26.33 10.24 -9.41
N ALA A 32 25.95 9.46 -10.40
CA ALA A 32 26.33 9.67 -11.79
C ALA A 32 25.51 10.78 -12.47
N LEU A 33 24.35 11.15 -11.90
CA LEU A 33 23.43 12.15 -12.43
C LEU A 33 23.18 13.28 -11.41
N PRO A 34 24.22 14.01 -10.97
CA PRO A 34 24.08 15.05 -9.95
C PRO A 34 23.15 16.21 -10.36
N GLU A 35 22.89 16.39 -11.66
CA GLU A 35 22.00 17.39 -12.22
C GLU A 35 20.51 17.01 -12.20
N ILE A 36 20.19 15.74 -11.94
CA ILE A 36 18.82 15.24 -11.86
C ILE A 36 18.44 15.10 -10.39
N SER A 37 17.29 15.68 -10.01
CA SER A 37 16.75 15.57 -8.66
C SER A 37 15.88 14.32 -8.48
N PHE A 38 16.08 13.62 -7.37
CA PHE A 38 15.42 12.35 -7.08
C PHE A 38 14.60 12.41 -5.79
N ALA A 39 13.38 11.90 -5.86
CA ALA A 39 12.59 11.50 -4.70
C ALA A 39 12.68 9.98 -4.52
N LEU A 40 12.79 9.53 -3.28
CA LEU A 40 12.82 8.10 -2.94
C LEU A 40 11.55 7.74 -2.17
N PHE A 41 10.79 6.77 -2.68
CA PHE A 41 9.63 6.21 -2.01
C PHE A 41 9.92 4.77 -1.62
N HIS A 42 10.42 4.58 -0.40
CA HIS A 42 10.78 3.27 0.11
C HIS A 42 9.57 2.56 0.74
N ILE A 43 9.31 1.32 0.29
CA ILE A 43 8.27 0.44 0.82
C ILE A 43 8.94 -0.67 1.62
N GLY A 44 8.73 -0.67 2.93
CA GLY A 44 9.24 -1.68 3.86
C GLY A 44 8.15 -2.59 4.42
N SER A 45 8.56 -3.69 5.06
CA SER A 45 7.63 -4.64 5.67
C SER A 45 6.83 -4.03 6.81
N THR A 46 7.50 -3.39 7.77
CA THR A 46 6.89 -3.04 9.07
C THR A 46 7.10 -1.56 9.40
N ALA A 47 6.01 -0.84 9.64
CA ALA A 47 6.03 0.56 10.07
C ALA A 47 6.61 0.68 11.49
N GLY A 48 7.26 1.81 11.77
CA GLY A 48 7.90 2.05 13.07
C GLY A 48 9.17 1.24 13.31
N THR A 49 9.62 0.42 12.37
CA THR A 49 10.92 -0.24 12.46
C THR A 49 12.02 0.80 12.24
N THR A 50 13.00 0.87 13.14
CA THR A 50 14.18 1.71 12.96
C THR A 50 14.98 1.20 11.77
N LEU A 51 15.00 1.96 10.68
CA LEU A 51 15.77 1.66 9.49
C LEU A 51 17.09 2.45 9.50
N THR A 52 18.22 1.76 9.50
CA THR A 52 19.55 2.39 9.42
C THR A 52 20.01 2.41 7.97
N ALA A 53 20.18 3.61 7.39
CA ALA A 53 20.67 3.75 6.03
C ALA A 53 22.10 3.17 5.91
N GLN A 54 22.30 2.31 4.91
CA GLN A 54 23.59 1.71 4.58
C GLN A 54 24.39 2.55 3.57
N TYR A 55 23.75 3.58 3.03
CA TYR A 55 24.32 4.51 2.07
C TYR A 55 24.08 5.94 2.53
N GLN A 56 25.09 6.79 2.34
CA GLN A 56 24.90 8.23 2.45
C GLN A 56 24.14 8.72 1.22
N LEU A 57 22.98 9.36 1.42
CA LEU A 57 22.20 9.91 0.33
C LEU A 57 22.97 11.06 -0.34
N PRO A 58 23.14 11.06 -1.67
CA PRO A 58 23.71 12.19 -2.40
C PRO A 58 22.81 13.44 -2.30
N SER A 59 23.37 14.62 -2.54
CA SER A 59 22.65 15.91 -2.38
C SER A 59 21.51 16.13 -3.36
N ASN A 60 21.48 15.39 -4.48
CA ASN A 60 20.38 15.42 -5.45
C ASN A 60 19.21 14.53 -5.05
N VAL A 61 19.24 13.88 -3.88
CA VAL A 61 18.07 13.25 -3.26
C VAL A 61 17.33 14.31 -2.44
N VAL A 62 16.21 14.80 -2.94
CA VAL A 62 15.46 15.91 -2.34
C VAL A 62 14.43 15.45 -1.30
N SER A 63 14.00 14.18 -1.39
CA SER A 63 13.06 13.59 -0.43
C SER A 63 13.25 12.07 -0.30
N LEU A 64 12.98 11.55 0.90
CA LEU A 64 12.90 10.13 1.20
C LEU A 64 11.67 9.87 2.07
N THR A 65 10.68 9.20 1.49
CA THR A 65 9.47 8.74 2.16
C THR A 65 9.61 7.27 2.50
N ASN A 66 9.33 6.91 3.76
CA ASN A 66 9.32 5.53 4.22
C ASN A 66 7.90 5.09 4.55
N LEU A 67 7.40 4.09 3.81
CA LEU A 67 6.12 3.48 4.06
C LEU A 67 6.32 2.03 4.55
N GLY A 68 5.79 1.70 5.72
CA GLY A 68 5.73 0.31 6.20
C GLY A 68 4.38 -0.33 5.93
N LEU A 69 4.34 -1.49 5.27
CA LEU A 69 3.10 -2.15 4.86
C LEU A 69 2.30 -2.76 6.03
N HIS A 70 2.98 -3.18 7.10
CA HIS A 70 2.40 -3.87 8.26
C HIS A 70 2.84 -3.21 9.58
N GLY A 71 2.25 -3.61 10.70
CA GLY A 71 2.65 -3.18 12.06
C GLY A 71 2.57 -1.67 12.32
N GLY A 72 2.89 -1.22 13.54
CA GLY A 72 2.61 0.15 13.98
C GLY A 72 1.11 0.40 14.16
N ASP A 73 0.75 1.64 14.51
CA ASP A 73 -0.66 2.03 14.60
C ASP A 73 -1.33 1.89 13.23
N GLU A 74 -2.58 1.46 13.23
CA GLU A 74 -3.35 1.47 12.00
C GLU A 74 -3.50 2.92 11.52
N PRO A 75 -3.46 3.16 10.20
CA PRO A 75 -3.59 4.52 9.69
C PRO A 75 -4.89 5.12 10.22
N ASP A 76 -4.77 6.22 10.97
CA ASP A 76 -5.91 7.02 11.41
C ASP A 76 -6.47 7.80 10.21
N VAL A 77 -6.98 7.03 9.24
CA VAL A 77 -7.44 7.55 7.96
C VAL A 77 -8.94 7.39 7.89
N HIS A 78 -9.59 8.42 8.39
CA HIS A 78 -11.02 8.63 8.26
C HIS A 78 -11.33 9.26 6.90
N GLY A 79 -11.56 8.38 5.94
CA GLY A 79 -12.06 8.73 4.61
C GLY A 79 -13.59 8.75 4.53
N GLN A 80 -14.13 8.88 3.32
CA GLN A 80 -15.56 8.70 3.07
C GLN A 80 -15.94 7.22 3.27
N ALA A 81 -17.14 6.96 3.80
CA ALA A 81 -17.65 5.61 3.89
C ALA A 81 -17.99 5.09 2.47
N LEU A 82 -17.59 3.84 2.20
CA LEU A 82 -18.00 3.14 0.98
C LEU A 82 -19.53 2.99 0.92
N GLN A 83 -20.10 3.29 -0.24
CA GLN A 83 -21.52 3.13 -0.53
C GLN A 83 -21.87 1.65 -0.79
N PRO A 84 -23.15 1.25 -0.69
CA PRO A 84 -23.57 -0.13 -0.95
C PRO A 84 -23.08 -0.69 -2.28
N ASP A 85 -23.14 0.11 -3.36
CA ASP A 85 -22.67 -0.31 -4.66
C ASP A 85 -21.14 -0.55 -4.66
N ASP A 86 -20.36 0.20 -3.87
CA ASP A 86 -18.90 0.01 -3.76
C ASP A 86 -18.59 -1.35 -3.15
N TRP A 87 -19.35 -1.75 -2.12
CA TRP A 87 -19.25 -3.07 -1.51
C TRP A 87 -19.64 -4.20 -2.47
N GLU A 88 -20.63 -3.97 -3.31
CA GLU A 88 -20.98 -4.92 -4.36
C GLU A 88 -19.84 -5.10 -5.38
N ALA A 89 -19.14 -4.03 -5.75
CA ALA A 89 -17.96 -4.13 -6.62
C ALA A 89 -16.79 -4.87 -5.95
N VAL A 90 -16.53 -4.62 -4.66
CA VAL A 90 -15.53 -5.39 -3.89
C VAL A 90 -15.88 -6.88 -3.92
N ARG A 91 -17.12 -7.24 -3.57
CA ARG A 91 -17.59 -8.64 -3.60
C ARG A 91 -17.45 -9.24 -4.99
N THR A 92 -17.94 -8.56 -6.01
CA THR A 92 -17.87 -9.01 -7.41
C THR A 92 -16.43 -9.24 -7.82
N PHE A 93 -15.51 -8.32 -7.52
CA PHE A 93 -14.10 -8.49 -7.86
C PHE A 93 -13.49 -9.73 -7.18
N HIS A 94 -13.78 -9.96 -5.90
CA HIS A 94 -13.33 -11.18 -5.22
C HIS A 94 -13.93 -12.46 -5.82
N ASP A 95 -15.15 -12.42 -6.36
CA ASP A 95 -15.71 -13.52 -7.14
C ASP A 95 -14.93 -13.76 -8.43
N GLN A 96 -14.58 -12.70 -9.15
CA GLN A 96 -13.84 -12.78 -10.40
C GLN A 96 -12.41 -13.31 -10.21
N LEU A 97 -11.75 -12.96 -9.09
CA LEU A 97 -10.42 -13.45 -8.77
C LEU A 97 -10.33 -14.97 -8.68
N GLN A 98 -11.42 -15.66 -8.32
CA GLN A 98 -11.45 -17.14 -8.29
C GLN A 98 -11.36 -17.76 -9.68
N GLU A 99 -11.82 -17.04 -10.69
CA GLU A 99 -11.71 -17.43 -12.09
C GLU A 99 -10.44 -16.86 -12.72
N GLU A 100 -9.47 -16.42 -11.90
CA GLU A 100 -8.22 -15.77 -12.31
C GLU A 100 -8.45 -14.50 -13.17
N ARG A 101 -9.64 -13.89 -13.04
CA ARG A 101 -10.02 -12.68 -13.78
C ARG A 101 -9.62 -11.43 -12.98
N THR A 102 -8.50 -10.84 -13.35
CA THR A 102 -7.92 -9.66 -12.68
C THR A 102 -8.20 -8.33 -13.37
N ALA A 103 -8.80 -8.35 -14.57
CA ALA A 103 -9.00 -7.15 -15.41
C ALA A 103 -9.79 -6.03 -14.70
N GLY A 104 -10.67 -6.38 -13.75
CA GLY A 104 -11.45 -5.41 -12.97
C GLY A 104 -10.67 -4.68 -11.88
N PHE A 105 -9.41 -5.06 -11.60
CA PHE A 105 -8.66 -4.54 -10.46
C PHE A 105 -8.44 -3.04 -10.54
N ALA A 106 -7.98 -2.52 -11.69
CA ALA A 106 -7.72 -1.09 -11.86
C ALA A 106 -9.00 -0.26 -11.64
N GLY A 107 -10.12 -0.68 -12.23
CA GLY A 107 -11.40 0.00 -12.06
C GLY A 107 -11.92 -0.06 -10.62
N LEU A 108 -11.71 -1.18 -9.91
CA LEU A 108 -12.02 -1.25 -8.48
C LEU A 108 -11.14 -0.28 -7.68
N MET A 109 -9.82 -0.27 -7.94
CA MET A 109 -8.90 0.63 -7.26
C MET A 109 -9.26 2.08 -7.52
N GLU A 110 -9.55 2.50 -8.74
CA GLU A 110 -10.01 3.87 -9.05
C GLU A 110 -11.29 4.23 -8.29
N ARG A 111 -12.21 3.28 -8.17
CA ARG A 111 -13.47 3.47 -7.45
C ARG A 111 -13.28 3.64 -5.94
N ILE A 112 -12.33 2.90 -5.35
CA ILE A 112 -12.05 2.91 -3.91
C ILE A 112 -10.77 3.69 -3.58
N ALA A 113 -10.16 4.41 -4.53
CA ALA A 113 -8.92 5.13 -4.28
C ALA A 113 -9.23 6.44 -3.55
N PRO A 114 -8.34 6.87 -2.64
CA PRO A 114 -8.40 8.20 -2.10
C PRO A 114 -8.11 9.28 -3.14
N ALA A 115 -9.11 10.12 -3.42
CA ALA A 115 -8.89 11.51 -3.78
C ALA A 115 -8.07 12.21 -2.67
N PRO A 116 -7.41 13.35 -2.96
CA PRO A 116 -6.76 14.16 -1.93
C PRO A 116 -7.79 14.56 -0.84
N GLY A 117 -7.74 13.90 0.32
CA GLY A 117 -8.73 14.04 1.40
C GLY A 117 -10.00 13.17 1.29
N GLY A 118 -10.06 12.18 0.39
CA GLY A 118 -11.26 11.39 0.18
C GLY A 118 -10.99 10.02 -0.45
N GLY A 119 -10.62 9.03 0.37
CA GLY A 119 -10.76 7.61 0.02
C GLY A 119 -11.69 6.90 0.98
N PRO A 120 -11.88 5.57 0.85
CA PRO A 120 -12.52 4.78 1.87
C PRO A 120 -11.78 4.94 3.19
N SER A 121 -12.54 5.13 4.25
CA SER A 121 -12.05 4.94 5.61
C SER A 121 -11.42 3.54 5.70
N GLY A 122 -10.10 3.49 5.89
CA GLY A 122 -9.40 2.22 6.11
C GLY A 122 -9.96 1.51 7.35
N HIS A 123 -10.35 2.29 8.35
CA HIS A 123 -11.09 1.83 9.51
C HIS A 123 -12.44 1.19 9.12
N ASP A 124 -13.24 1.80 8.25
CA ASP A 124 -14.54 1.24 7.84
C ASP A 124 -14.36 -0.03 7.00
N TYR A 125 -13.29 -0.11 6.21
CA TYR A 125 -12.97 -1.34 5.50
C TYR A 125 -12.53 -2.46 6.45
N LEU A 126 -11.78 -2.15 7.50
CA LEU A 126 -11.25 -3.16 8.40
C LEU A 126 -12.24 -3.56 9.50
N TYR A 127 -13.12 -2.66 9.93
CA TYR A 127 -14.00 -2.85 11.10
C TYR A 127 -15.48 -2.61 10.83
N GLY A 128 -15.84 -2.03 9.68
CA GLY A 128 -17.23 -1.70 9.37
C GLY A 128 -18.11 -2.93 9.20
N LYS A 129 -19.37 -2.82 9.63
CA LYS A 129 -20.38 -3.88 9.46
C LYS A 129 -20.57 -4.32 7.99
N PRO A 130 -20.62 -3.40 6.99
CA PRO A 130 -20.69 -3.80 5.59
C PRO A 130 -19.49 -4.66 5.15
N SER A 131 -18.27 -4.31 5.57
CA SER A 131 -17.08 -5.11 5.30
C SER A 131 -17.19 -6.51 5.90
N TRP A 132 -17.57 -6.58 7.18
CA TRP A 132 -17.78 -7.86 7.86
C TRP A 132 -18.75 -8.77 7.12
N ASP A 133 -19.85 -8.21 6.60
CA ASP A 133 -20.81 -8.99 5.82
C ASP A 133 -20.23 -9.51 4.50
N VAL A 134 -19.45 -8.69 3.78
CA VAL A 134 -18.75 -9.14 2.57
C VAL A 134 -17.74 -10.24 2.89
N VAL A 135 -16.89 -10.06 3.90
CA VAL A 135 -15.89 -11.06 4.32
C VAL A 135 -16.56 -12.37 4.70
N ARG A 136 -17.63 -12.30 5.50
CA ARG A 136 -18.41 -13.47 5.92
C ARG A 136 -19.06 -14.18 4.73
N GLN A 137 -19.68 -13.44 3.80
CA GLN A 137 -20.30 -14.04 2.61
C GLN A 137 -19.26 -14.75 1.73
N ILE A 138 -18.10 -14.14 1.51
CA ILE A 138 -17.02 -14.77 0.73
C ILE A 138 -16.50 -16.02 1.47
N TYR A 139 -16.31 -15.95 2.79
CA TYR A 139 -15.89 -17.09 3.60
C TYR A 139 -16.89 -18.25 3.55
N GLU A 140 -18.18 -17.99 3.82
CA GLU A 140 -19.23 -19.01 3.84
C GLU A 140 -19.34 -19.73 2.49
N ALA A 141 -19.16 -18.98 1.41
CA ALA A 141 -19.22 -19.53 0.05
C ALA A 141 -17.98 -20.35 -0.35
N ARG A 142 -16.81 -20.16 0.29
CA ARG A 142 -15.52 -20.62 -0.29
C ARG A 142 -14.50 -21.24 0.63
N ALA A 143 -14.54 -20.91 1.91
CA ALA A 143 -13.47 -21.23 2.86
C ALA A 143 -14.03 -21.76 4.18
N SER A 144 -15.24 -22.34 4.16
CA SER A 144 -15.91 -22.86 5.35
C SER A 144 -15.25 -24.11 5.94
N ASP A 145 -14.26 -24.67 5.24
CA ASP A 145 -13.38 -25.76 5.68
C ASP A 145 -12.19 -25.29 6.54
N VAL A 146 -11.90 -23.99 6.58
CA VAL A 146 -10.88 -23.40 7.46
C VAL A 146 -11.52 -22.59 8.60
N SER A 147 -10.74 -22.27 9.63
CA SER A 147 -11.21 -21.39 10.71
C SER A 147 -11.56 -20.00 10.17
N PHE A 148 -12.75 -19.50 10.49
CA PHE A 148 -13.15 -18.14 10.17
C PHE A 148 -12.17 -17.10 10.73
N VAL A 149 -11.60 -17.36 11.91
CA VAL A 149 -10.63 -16.45 12.54
C VAL A 149 -9.37 -16.34 11.69
N ASP A 150 -8.85 -17.46 11.20
CA ASP A 150 -7.64 -17.47 10.36
C ASP A 150 -7.90 -16.80 9.00
N TYR A 151 -9.07 -17.06 8.42
CA TYR A 151 -9.52 -16.41 7.19
C TYR A 151 -9.63 -14.89 7.37
N TYR A 152 -10.26 -14.43 8.45
CA TYR A 152 -10.42 -13.01 8.75
C TYR A 152 -9.07 -12.31 8.95
N TRP A 153 -8.14 -12.93 9.67
CA TRP A 153 -6.80 -12.36 9.81
C TRP A 153 -6.05 -12.32 8.47
N THR A 154 -6.15 -13.38 7.67
CA THR A 154 -5.57 -13.40 6.31
C THR A 154 -6.13 -12.25 5.47
N TRP A 155 -7.45 -12.07 5.47
CA TRP A 155 -8.11 -10.95 4.78
C TRP A 155 -7.52 -9.61 5.22
N ARG A 156 -7.42 -9.37 6.53
CA ARG A 156 -6.86 -8.11 7.05
C ARG A 156 -5.41 -7.90 6.62
N PHE A 157 -4.57 -8.93 6.73
CA PHE A 157 -3.16 -8.86 6.35
C PHE A 157 -2.97 -8.61 4.85
N THR A 158 -3.86 -9.13 3.99
CA THR A 158 -3.79 -8.88 2.54
C THR A 158 -4.24 -7.45 2.18
N HIS A 159 -5.27 -6.92 2.84
CA HIS A 159 -5.87 -5.64 2.43
C HIS A 159 -5.26 -4.41 3.11
N LEU A 160 -4.82 -4.51 4.36
CA LEU A 160 -4.23 -3.38 5.09
C LEU A 160 -3.06 -2.70 4.33
N PRO A 161 -2.11 -3.44 3.72
CA PRO A 161 -1.04 -2.85 2.91
C PRO A 161 -1.55 -1.97 1.76
N MET A 162 -2.68 -2.35 1.13
CA MET A 162 -3.26 -1.59 0.02
C MET A 162 -3.78 -0.23 0.50
N PHE A 163 -4.48 -0.19 1.64
CA PHE A 163 -4.93 1.09 2.22
C PHE A 163 -3.79 1.98 2.63
N ARG A 164 -2.71 1.41 3.18
CA ARG A 164 -1.51 2.17 3.52
C ARG A 164 -0.85 2.79 2.30
N LEU A 165 -0.76 2.06 1.19
CA LEU A 165 -0.23 2.57 -0.08
C LEU A 165 -1.12 3.66 -0.65
N MET A 166 -2.43 3.44 -0.68
CA MET A 166 -3.40 4.40 -1.18
C MET A 166 -3.38 5.72 -0.41
N HIS A 167 -3.23 5.67 0.91
CA HIS A 167 -3.21 6.86 1.76
C HIS A 167 -1.82 7.45 1.99
N ALA A 168 -0.78 6.88 1.37
CA ALA A 168 0.57 7.38 1.52
C ALA A 168 0.75 8.71 0.77
N THR A 169 1.36 9.69 1.44
CA THR A 169 1.77 10.93 0.79
C THR A 169 2.88 10.65 -0.22
N LEU A 170 2.62 10.92 -1.49
CA LEU A 170 3.63 10.83 -2.54
C LEU A 170 4.61 12.01 -2.43
N PRO A 171 5.92 11.77 -2.64
CA PRO A 171 6.97 12.76 -2.52
C PRO A 171 7.04 13.74 -3.70
#